data_AF-A0A916GQF8-F1
#
_entry.id   AF-A0A916GQF8-F1
#
_cell.length_a   1.000
_cell.length_b   1.000
_cell.length_c   1.000
_cell.angle_alpha   90.00
_cell.angle_beta   90.00
_cell.angle_gamma   90.00
#
_symmetry.space_group_name_H-M   'P 1'
#
loop_
_entity.id
_entity.type
_entity.pdbx_description
1 polymer ?
#
loop_
_entity_poly.entity_id
_entity_poly.type
_entity_poly.pdbx_seq_one_letter_code
_entity_poly.pdbx_strand_id
1 'polypeptide(L)' 'MWGFWLMTVSIVFITLFLTGAGILQVWLQRISDNPMPFMVAQEQANLFYWMREWTGVAFLVGLVVYLASFFIKGEEKAAA' A
#
# COMPACT_ATOMS: atom_id res chain seq x y z
N MET A 1 14.23 -12.13 -7.04
CA MET A 1 12.99 -12.53 -6.32
C MET A 1 12.51 -11.52 -5.29
N TRP A 2 13.38 -10.71 -4.67
CA TRP A 2 13.00 -9.72 -3.65
C TRP A 2 12.00 -8.64 -4.12
N GLY A 3 12.19 -8.07 -5.32
CA GLY A 3 11.28 -7.03 -5.84
C GLY A 3 9.83 -7.51 -5.96
N PHE A 4 9.62 -8.75 -6.41
CA PHE A 4 8.29 -9.37 -6.51
C PHE A 4 7.57 -9.40 -5.16
N TRP A 5 8.24 -9.88 -4.11
CA TRP A 5 7.65 -10.01 -2.78
C TRP A 5 7.36 -8.65 -2.15
N LEU A 6 8.30 -7.70 -2.26
CA LEU A 6 8.10 -6.34 -1.76
C LEU A 6 6.88 -5.68 -2.41
N MET A 7 6.74 -5.77 -3.72
CA MET A 7 5.60 -5.19 -4.44
C MET A 7 4.28 -5.90 -4.10
N THR A 8 4.27 -7.23 -4.08
CA THR A 8 3.04 -8.03 -3.85
C THR A 8 2.52 -7.87 -2.44
N VAL A 9 3.39 -7.89 -1.44
CA VAL A 9 2.99 -7.68 -0.04
C VAL A 9 2.50 -6.23 0.13
N SER A 10 3.20 -5.26 -0.45
CA SER A 10 2.81 -3.85 -0.35
C SER A 10 1.42 -3.59 -0.95
N ILE A 11 1.09 -4.17 -2.12
CA ILE A 11 -0.22 -3.92 -2.73
C ILE A 11 -1.37 -4.53 -1.92
N VAL A 12 -1.14 -5.68 -1.25
CA VAL A 12 -2.11 -6.26 -0.33
C VAL A 12 -2.35 -5.34 0.86
N PHE A 13 -1.30 -4.81 1.48
CA PHE A 13 -1.43 -3.86 2.60
C PHE A 13 -2.11 -2.55 2.20
N ILE A 14 -1.78 -1.97 1.04
CA ILE A 14 -2.47 -0.79 0.49
C ILE A 14 -3.98 -1.06 0.39
N THR A 15 -4.34 -2.22 -0.16
CA THR A 15 -5.74 -2.63 -0.33
C THR A 15 -6.44 -2.78 1.03
N LEU A 16 -5.80 -3.43 2.00
CA LEU A 16 -6.36 -3.60 3.34
C LEU A 16 -6.56 -2.26 4.07
N PHE A 17 -5.59 -1.34 4.00
CA PHE A 17 -5.70 -0.03 4.63
C PHE A 17 -6.79 0.83 4.00
N LEU A 18 -6.90 0.84 2.68
CA LEU A 18 -7.97 1.55 1.98
C LEU A 18 -9.35 0.91 2.21
N THR A 19 -9.41 -0.41 2.36
CA THR A 19 -10.65 -1.10 2.74
C THR A 19 -11.08 -0.69 4.15
N GLY A 20 -10.16 -0.66 5.12
CA GLY A 20 -10.42 -0.16 6.46
C GLY A 20 -10.90 1.30 6.48
N ALA A 21 -10.22 2.18 5.72
CA ALA A 21 -10.64 3.57 5.54
C ALA A 21 -12.04 3.68 4.94
N GLY A 22 -12.35 2.87 3.92
CA GLY A 22 -13.66 2.84 3.28
C GLY A 22 -14.77 2.40 4.23
N ILE A 23 -14.53 1.37 5.05
CA ILE A 23 -15.48 0.92 6.09
C ILE A 23 -15.76 2.06 7.08
N LEU A 24 -14.71 2.71 7.59
CA LEU A 24 -14.85 3.83 8.52
C LEU A 24 -15.60 5.01 7.88
N GLN A 25 -15.31 5.33 6.62
CA GLN A 25 -16.00 6.38 5.89
C GLN A 25 -17.48 6.07 5.69
N VAL A 26 -17.83 4.85 5.29
CA VAL A 26 -19.23 4.42 5.14
C VAL A 26 -19.96 4.49 6.47
N TRP A 27 -19.33 4.04 7.56
CA TRP A 27 -19.92 4.11 8.88
C TRP A 27 -20.22 5.56 9.30
N LEU A 28 -19.22 6.45 9.23
CA LEU A 28 -19.33 7.84 9.69
C LEU A 28 -20.19 8.75 8.78
N GLN A 29 -20.23 8.48 7.48
CA GLN A 29 -20.95 9.34 6.51
C GLN A 29 -22.32 8.80 6.10
N ARG A 30 -22.59 7.50 6.25
CA ARG A 30 -23.79 6.87 5.67
C ARG A 30 -24.65 6.08 6.66
N ILE A 31 -24.06 5.49 7.70
CA ILE A 31 -24.79 4.58 8.61
C ILE A 31 -25.04 5.20 9.98
N SER A 32 -24.12 6.04 10.49
CA SER A 32 -24.24 6.66 11.81
C SER A 32 -25.53 7.49 11.96
N ASP A 33 -26.10 7.48 13.17
CA ASP A 33 -27.29 8.26 13.53
C ASP A 33 -27.11 9.78 13.31
N ASN A 34 -25.86 10.27 13.38
CA ASN A 34 -25.49 11.64 13.07
C ASN A 34 -24.37 11.65 12.01
N PRO A 35 -24.71 11.59 10.71
CA PRO A 35 -23.72 11.53 9.63
C PRO A 35 -22.80 12.77 9.63
N MET A 36 -21.49 12.52 9.59
CA MET A 36 -20.50 13.59 9.55
C MET A 36 -20.35 14.16 8.13
N PRO A 37 -20.08 15.47 7.98
CA PRO A 37 -19.70 16.07 6.70
C PRO A 37 -18.45 15.42 6.11
N PHE A 38 -18.32 15.47 4.79
CA PHE A 38 -17.30 14.70 4.07
C PHE A 38 -15.88 14.94 4.60
N MET A 39 -15.48 16.20 4.72
CA MET A 39 -14.13 16.58 5.15
C MET A 39 -13.80 16.15 6.59
N VAL A 40 -14.80 16.15 7.48
CA VAL A 40 -14.61 15.74 8.88
C VAL A 40 -14.39 14.23 8.97
N ALA A 41 -15.14 13.43 8.22
CA ALA A 41 -14.92 11.98 8.19
C ALA A 41 -13.62 11.58 7.48
N GLN A 42 -13.16 12.34 6.48
CA GLN A 42 -11.85 12.14 5.85
C GLN A 42 -10.70 12.36 6.84
N GLU A 43 -10.82 13.34 7.72
CA GLU A 43 -9.84 13.59 8.78
C GLU A 43 -9.74 12.41 9.76
N GLN A 44 -10.85 11.75 10.08
CA GLN A 44 -10.86 10.52 10.89
C GLN A 44 -10.15 9.34 10.21
N ALA A 45 -10.15 9.29 8.88
CA ALA A 45 -9.48 8.25 8.09
C ALA A 45 -7.99 8.54 7.83
N ASN A 46 -7.45 9.67 8.30
CA ASN A 46 -6.10 10.15 8.00
C ASN A 46 -5.01 9.11 8.34
N LEU A 47 -5.15 8.37 9.46
CA LEU A 47 -4.21 7.31 9.83
C LEU A 47 -4.06 6.25 8.73
N PHE A 48 -5.18 5.80 8.12
CA PHE A 48 -5.14 4.81 7.03
C PHE A 48 -4.44 5.36 5.80
N TYR A 49 -4.58 6.65 5.50
CA TYR A 49 -3.90 7.29 4.39
C TYR A 49 -2.39 7.39 4.61
N TRP A 50 -1.95 7.66 5.84
CA TRP A 50 -0.53 7.61 6.20
C TRP A 50 0.05 6.19 6.10
N MET A 51 -0.64 5.19 6.62
CA MET A 51 -0.19 3.79 6.51
C MET A 51 -0.11 3.33 5.05
N ARG A 52 -1.09 3.72 4.22
CA ARG A 52 -1.07 3.50 2.77
C ARG A 52 0.16 4.15 2.15
N GLU A 53 0.46 5.41 2.48
CA GLU A 53 1.59 6.14 1.91
C GLU A 53 2.93 5.45 2.20
N TRP A 54 3.17 5.08 3.45
CA TRP A 54 4.36 4.31 3.84
C TRP A 54 4.48 2.98 3.09
N THR A 55 3.36 2.33 2.85
CA THR A 55 3.32 1.09 2.07
C THR A 55 3.56 1.35 0.58
N GLY A 56 3.11 2.49 0.05
CA GLY A 56 3.44 2.97 -1.28
C GLY A 56 4.94 3.19 -1.46
N VAL A 57 5.61 3.75 -0.46
CA VAL A 57 7.08 3.87 -0.44
C VAL A 57 7.73 2.49 -0.47
N ALA A 58 7.24 1.52 0.31
CA ALA A 58 7.75 0.14 0.27
C ALA A 58 7.55 -0.53 -1.10
N PHE A 59 6.42 -0.28 -1.77
CA PHE A 59 6.17 -0.72 -3.13
C PHE A 59 7.18 -0.12 -4.11
N LEU A 60 7.46 1.18 -4.00
CA LEU A 60 8.44 1.88 -4.84
C LEU A 60 9.85 1.33 -4.64
N VAL A 61 10.25 1.02 -3.40
CA VAL A 61 11.50 0.30 -3.12
C VAL A 61 11.52 -1.05 -3.83
N GLY A 62 10.42 -1.81 -3.76
CA GLY A 62 10.26 -3.07 -4.50
C GLY A 62 10.45 -2.92 -6.01
N LEU A 63 9.90 -1.85 -6.60
CA LEU A 63 10.06 -1.53 -8.01
C LEU A 63 11.52 -1.19 -8.35
N VAL A 64 12.19 -0.38 -7.55
CA VAL A 64 13.62 -0.06 -7.75
C VAL A 64 14.48 -1.32 -7.68
N VAL A 65 14.24 -2.19 -6.70
CA VAL A 65 14.94 -3.48 -6.58
C VAL A 65 14.69 -4.38 -7.79
N TYR A 66 13.45 -4.41 -8.29
CA TYR A 66 13.10 -5.17 -9.49
C TYR A 66 13.83 -4.63 -10.72
N LEU A 67 13.82 -3.32 -10.96
CA LEU A 67 14.52 -2.70 -12.08
C LEU A 67 16.04 -2.88 -11.98
N ALA A 68 16.62 -2.71 -10.80
CA ALA A 68 18.06 -2.92 -10.56
C ALA A 68 18.50 -4.34 -10.91
N SER A 69 17.62 -5.34 -10.76
CA SER A 69 17.94 -6.73 -11.10
C SER A 69 18.24 -6.98 -12.58
N PHE A 70 17.83 -6.08 -13.49
CA PHE A 70 18.16 -6.17 -14.91
C PHE A 70 19.55 -5.60 -15.25
N PHE A 71 20.07 -4.69 -14.42
CA PHE A 71 21.35 -4.03 -14.65
C PHE A 71 22.52 -4.74 -13.98
N ILE A 72 22.24 -5.64 -13.04
CA ILE A 72 23.24 -6.52 -12.44
C ILE A 72 23.44 -7.70 -13.41
N LYS A 73 24.57 -7.71 -14.14
CA LYS A 73 25.03 -8.91 -14.88
C LYS A 73 25.11 -10.04 -13.86
N GLY A 74 24.32 -11.09 -14.05
CA GLY A 74 24.42 -12.29 -13.23
C GLY A 74 25.85 -12.81 -13.29
N GLU A 75 26.44 -13.14 -12.14
CA GLU A 75 27.50 -14.14 -12.14
C GLU A 75 26.94 -15.34 -12.91
N GLU A 76 27.62 -15.74 -14.00
CA GLU A 76 27.37 -17.02 -14.64
C GLU A 76 27.36 -18.06 -13.52
N LYS A 77 26.17 -18.54 -13.18
CA LYS A 77 26.08 -19.78 -12.43
C LYS A 77 26.75 -20.81 -13.32
N ALA A 78 27.98 -21.18 -12.95
CA ALA A 78 28.69 -22.29 -13.55
C ALA A 78 27.70 -23.45 -13.68
N ALA A 79 27.41 -23.81 -14.93
CA ALA A 79 26.53 -24.92 -15.25
C ALA A 79 27.07 -26.16 -14.55
N ALA A 80 26.24 -26.79 -13.73
CA ALA A 80 26.49 -28.11 -13.14
C ALA A 80 26.16 -29.20 -14.15
#